data_AF-A0A840KG06-F1
#
_entry.id   AF-A0A840KG06-F1
#
_cell.length_a   1.000
_cell.length_b   1.000
_cell.length_c   1.000
_cell.angle_alpha   90.00
_cell.angle_beta   90.00
_cell.angle_gamma   90.00
#
_symmetry.space_group_name_H-M   'P 1'
#
loop_
_entity.id
_entity.type
_entity.pdbx_description
1 polymer ?
#
loop_
_entity_poly.entity_id
_entity_poly.type
_entity_poly.pdbx_seq_one_letter_code
_entity_poly.pdbx_strand_id
1 'polypeptide(L)'
;MKLKLYNVRRKLGFQLSWAILMTFTGVISIKSQNLLTESFNYTSGTFLTNAYWSQFASGTPAVAVSNGNLTLTGTLANNFGNKVSLASSGQDVYRNFTTTALNAATPAIYAGAIVNVSAAQPAGDYFISLNDIARVYIRSNGAGFSFGVMRSSGTVTYESAVRAFNTNIRMVMKYEQITGATNDVVKLYVDPPLGSEPAVADISHTGSAADTASFSYIALMQGTAANAPALDIDGIIVSKTWAGLTSPVDDYGDAPASYENSKDGVYIPAAHIALAGLSLGSIVPDIEQGPQSVASGADNNGANGDGSDEEAVTVSSSQIRKGVPYTLSIPVTSPSSGTKYLYGWIDFN
;
A
#
# COMPACT_ATOMS: atom_id res chain seq x y z
N MET A 1 10.42 -13.67 -62.35
CA MET A 1 10.62 -12.67 -63.43
C MET A 1 11.60 -11.62 -62.92
N LYS A 2 12.76 -11.45 -63.57
CA LYS A 2 13.83 -10.52 -63.16
C LYS A 2 13.57 -9.12 -63.74
N LEU A 3 13.83 -8.04 -63.00
CA LEU A 3 14.22 -6.76 -63.60
C LEU A 3 15.23 -6.00 -62.73
N LYS A 4 16.24 -5.47 -63.43
CA LYS A 4 17.52 -4.91 -62.98
C LYS A 4 17.43 -3.37 -62.89
N LEU A 5 18.34 -2.82 -62.09
CA LEU A 5 18.54 -1.41 -61.73
C LEU A 5 18.70 -0.43 -62.91
N TYR A 6 18.35 0.84 -62.65
CA TYR A 6 18.98 2.00 -63.29
C TYR A 6 19.82 2.78 -62.27
N ASN A 7 21.07 3.03 -62.65
CA ASN A 7 22.03 3.87 -61.95
C ASN A 7 22.03 5.24 -62.65
N VAL A 8 21.71 6.32 -61.94
CA VAL A 8 21.97 7.69 -62.43
C VAL A 8 22.77 8.41 -61.36
N ARG A 9 24.07 8.58 -61.63
CA ARG A 9 24.92 9.50 -60.88
C ARG A 9 24.57 10.93 -61.30
N ARG A 10 24.17 11.79 -60.34
CA ARG A 10 24.32 13.25 -60.48
C ARG A 10 24.92 13.85 -59.21
N LYS A 11 26.08 14.45 -59.45
CA LYS A 11 26.90 15.46 -58.74
C LYS A 11 26.47 15.92 -57.34
N LEU A 12 27.48 15.92 -56.46
CA LEU A 12 27.58 16.58 -55.16
C LEU A 12 26.85 17.93 -55.11
N GLY A 13 25.90 18.03 -54.17
CA GLY A 13 25.53 19.27 -53.50
C GLY A 13 25.64 19.02 -52.00
N PHE A 14 26.51 19.77 -51.32
CA PHE A 14 26.65 19.76 -49.87
C PHE A 14 25.33 20.24 -49.27
N GLN A 15 24.55 19.35 -48.65
CA GLN A 15 23.42 19.73 -47.81
C GLN A 15 23.75 19.37 -46.36
N LEU A 16 23.82 20.41 -45.54
CA LEU A 16 24.03 20.36 -44.11
C LEU A 16 22.74 19.80 -43.49
N SER A 17 22.65 18.48 -43.29
CA SER A 17 21.52 17.87 -42.60
C SER A 17 21.53 18.29 -41.14
N TRP A 18 20.57 19.13 -40.75
CA TRP A 18 20.22 19.35 -39.35
C TRP A 18 19.78 18.02 -38.75
N ALA A 19 20.62 17.43 -37.90
CA ALA A 19 20.20 16.36 -37.01
C ALA A 19 19.34 17.00 -35.92
N ILE A 20 18.01 16.96 -36.08
CA ILE A 20 17.09 17.13 -34.95
C ILE A 20 17.33 15.92 -34.06
N LEU A 21 18.09 16.12 -32.99
CA LEU A 21 18.14 15.20 -31.87
C LEU A 21 16.76 15.26 -31.21
N MET A 22 15.83 14.40 -31.64
CA MET A 22 14.65 14.07 -30.87
C MET A 22 15.14 13.43 -29.58
N THR A 23 15.31 14.24 -28.53
CA THR A 23 15.35 13.74 -27.17
C THR A 23 14.00 13.09 -26.93
N PHE A 24 13.96 11.77 -27.05
CA PHE A 24 12.89 10.96 -26.51
C PHE A 24 12.99 11.12 -24.99
N THR A 25 12.33 12.13 -24.44
CA THR A 25 11.96 12.13 -23.03
C THR A 25 10.91 11.04 -22.90
N GLY A 26 11.37 9.79 -22.85
CA GLY A 26 10.54 8.70 -22.38
C GLY A 26 10.08 9.10 -21.00
N VAL A 27 8.79 9.37 -20.86
CA VAL A 27 8.14 9.38 -19.55
C VAL A 27 8.27 7.95 -19.07
N ILE A 28 9.31 7.68 -18.29
CA ILE A 28 9.40 6.45 -17.52
C ILE A 28 8.24 6.54 -16.55
N SER A 29 7.15 5.85 -16.85
CA SER A 29 6.11 5.58 -15.87
C SER A 29 6.76 4.68 -14.82
N ILE A 30 7.28 5.29 -13.76
CA ILE A 30 7.69 4.53 -12.58
C ILE A 30 6.40 3.96 -12.02
N LYS A 31 6.14 2.67 -12.26
CA LYS A 31 5.05 1.99 -11.58
C LYS A 31 5.33 2.09 -10.08
N SER A 32 4.39 2.67 -9.34
CA SER A 32 4.48 2.72 -7.88
C SER A 32 4.50 1.29 -7.35
N GLN A 33 5.49 0.97 -6.52
CA GLN A 33 5.54 -0.31 -5.81
C GLN A 33 5.42 -0.04 -4.33
N ASN A 34 4.41 -0.63 -3.70
CA ASN A 34 4.29 -0.65 -2.26
C ASN A 34 5.37 -1.59 -1.71
N LEU A 35 6.13 -1.08 -0.76
CA LEU A 35 7.16 -1.82 -0.05
C LEU A 35 6.52 -2.75 0.99
N LEU A 36 5.40 -2.31 1.55
CA LEU A 36 4.60 -3.06 2.51
C LEU A 36 3.12 -2.70 2.34
N THR A 37 2.27 -3.71 2.38
CA THR A 37 0.83 -3.58 2.63
C THR A 37 0.46 -4.52 3.78
N GLU A 38 -0.23 -4.00 4.78
CA GLU A 38 -0.69 -4.73 5.96
C GLU A 38 -2.12 -4.32 6.30
N SER A 39 -3.05 -5.24 6.03
CA SER A 39 -4.46 -5.14 6.42
C SER A 39 -4.76 -5.95 7.69
N PHE A 40 -3.73 -6.50 8.35
CA PHE A 40 -3.85 -7.42 9.49
C PHE A 40 -4.78 -8.60 9.21
N ASN A 41 -4.78 -9.08 7.97
CA ASN A 41 -5.65 -10.16 7.53
C ASN A 41 -5.20 -11.53 8.07
N TYR A 42 -5.33 -11.67 9.37
CA TYR A 42 -5.03 -12.84 10.17
C TYR A 42 -6.25 -13.13 11.05
N THR A 43 -6.37 -14.36 11.53
CA THR A 43 -7.44 -14.73 12.47
C THR A 43 -7.36 -13.86 13.74
N SER A 44 -8.50 -13.31 14.18
CA SER A 44 -8.58 -12.55 15.44
C SER A 44 -8.01 -13.35 16.61
N GLY A 45 -7.27 -12.69 17.49
CA GLY A 45 -6.52 -13.28 18.60
C GLY A 45 -5.10 -13.75 18.24
N THR A 46 -4.73 -13.77 16.97
CA THR A 46 -3.36 -14.09 16.54
C THR A 46 -2.40 -13.02 17.05
N PHE A 47 -1.37 -13.42 17.81
CA PHE A 47 -0.27 -12.53 18.13
C PHE A 47 0.52 -12.20 16.86
N LEU A 48 0.89 -10.93 16.68
CA LEU A 48 1.62 -10.51 15.48
C LEU A 48 2.95 -11.26 15.32
N THR A 49 3.61 -11.62 16.42
CA THR A 49 4.85 -12.42 16.40
C THR A 49 4.67 -13.87 15.94
N ASN A 50 3.43 -14.36 15.87
CA ASN A 50 3.09 -15.66 15.27
C ASN A 50 2.65 -15.52 13.80
N ALA A 51 2.66 -14.30 13.25
CA ALA A 51 2.38 -13.99 11.85
C ALA A 51 3.68 -13.47 11.18
N TYR A 52 3.60 -12.37 10.42
CA TYR A 52 4.73 -11.81 9.67
C TYR A 52 5.51 -10.71 10.42
N TRP A 53 5.24 -10.52 11.72
CA TRP A 53 5.95 -9.55 12.55
C TRP A 53 6.97 -10.24 13.44
N SER A 54 8.00 -9.50 13.82
CA SER A 54 9.05 -9.93 14.75
C SER A 54 8.98 -9.09 16.02
N GLN A 55 9.40 -9.68 17.14
CA GLN A 55 9.47 -8.95 18.41
C GLN A 55 10.61 -7.92 18.36
N PHE A 56 10.28 -6.66 18.65
CA PHE A 56 11.25 -5.58 18.85
C PHE A 56 11.69 -5.52 20.32
N ALA A 57 10.72 -5.54 21.24
CA ALA A 57 10.94 -5.61 22.68
C ALA A 57 9.86 -6.48 23.34
N SER A 58 10.23 -7.23 24.38
CA SER A 58 9.28 -8.04 25.14
C SER A 58 8.42 -7.19 26.07
N GLY A 59 7.15 -7.53 26.23
CA GLY A 59 6.27 -6.91 27.22
C GLY A 59 4.88 -7.55 27.22
N THR A 60 4.03 -7.09 28.14
CA THR A 60 2.65 -7.57 28.30
C THR A 60 1.70 -6.37 28.36
N PRO A 61 0.56 -6.40 27.65
CA PRO A 61 0.12 -7.44 26.71
C PRO A 61 1.02 -7.55 25.47
N ALA A 62 0.97 -8.70 24.80
CA ALA A 62 1.49 -8.85 23.45
C ALA A 62 0.52 -8.24 22.43
N VAL A 63 1.03 -7.81 21.27
CA VAL A 63 0.17 -7.20 20.24
C VAL A 63 -0.58 -8.31 19.50
N ALA A 64 -1.92 -8.29 19.60
CA ALA A 64 -2.80 -9.27 19.00
C ALA A 64 -3.78 -8.63 18.02
N VAL A 65 -4.13 -9.40 16.99
CA VAL A 65 -5.14 -9.04 15.99
C VAL A 65 -6.52 -9.02 16.64
N SER A 66 -7.27 -7.97 16.37
CA SER A 66 -8.63 -7.75 16.87
C SER A 66 -9.61 -7.64 15.72
N ASN A 67 -10.78 -8.24 15.87
CA ASN A 67 -11.78 -8.30 14.80
C ASN A 67 -12.25 -6.91 14.32
N GLY A 68 -12.42 -6.78 13.00
CA GLY A 68 -13.01 -5.63 12.31
C GLY A 68 -12.02 -4.52 11.99
N ASN A 69 -12.42 -3.60 11.11
CA ASN A 69 -11.57 -2.56 10.54
C ASN A 69 -11.82 -1.15 11.07
N LEU A 70 -10.84 -0.27 10.88
CA LEU A 70 -11.01 1.18 11.02
C LEU A 70 -11.42 1.76 9.66
N THR A 71 -12.71 2.00 9.49
CA THR A 71 -13.27 2.43 8.20
C THR A 71 -13.03 3.92 7.91
N LEU A 72 -12.41 4.21 6.77
CA LEU A 72 -12.36 5.52 6.12
C LEU A 72 -12.44 5.33 4.60
N THR A 73 -13.33 6.07 3.95
CA THR A 73 -13.52 5.98 2.50
C THR A 73 -12.23 6.26 1.72
N GLY A 74 -11.96 5.44 0.70
CA GLY A 74 -10.81 5.60 -0.20
C GLY A 74 -9.48 5.07 0.33
N THR A 75 -9.49 4.26 1.39
CA THR A 75 -8.28 3.69 2.01
C THR A 75 -8.28 2.16 1.90
N LEU A 76 -7.10 1.52 1.96
CA LEU A 76 -6.98 0.06 1.92
C LEU A 76 -7.58 -0.66 3.15
N ALA A 77 -7.89 0.06 4.23
CA ALA A 77 -8.55 -0.52 5.41
C ALA A 77 -10.09 -0.67 5.24
N ASN A 78 -10.61 -0.47 4.03
CA ASN A 78 -12.04 -0.42 3.79
C ASN A 78 -12.66 -1.83 3.73
N ASN A 79 -12.92 -2.41 4.91
CA ASN A 79 -13.58 -3.71 5.14
C ASN A 79 -12.78 -4.95 4.75
N PHE A 80 -11.45 -4.83 4.61
CA PHE A 80 -10.57 -5.96 4.37
C PHE A 80 -9.62 -6.19 5.54
N GLY A 81 -9.48 -7.45 5.96
CA GLY A 81 -8.60 -7.85 7.06
C GLY A 81 -9.16 -7.53 8.45
N ASN A 82 -8.33 -7.00 9.33
CA ASN A 82 -8.65 -6.70 10.73
C ASN A 82 -7.83 -5.50 11.21
N LYS A 83 -7.79 -5.24 12.51
CA LYS A 83 -6.93 -4.23 13.13
C LYS A 83 -6.09 -4.83 14.26
N VAL A 84 -5.20 -4.03 14.82
CA VAL A 84 -4.52 -4.37 16.08
C VAL A 84 -4.70 -3.24 17.09
N SER A 85 -4.77 -3.61 18.37
CA SER A 85 -4.86 -2.66 19.47
C SER A 85 -3.50 -2.55 20.16
N LEU A 86 -3.02 -1.33 20.30
CA LEU A 86 -1.85 -0.99 21.11
C LEU A 86 -2.35 -0.47 22.46
N ALA A 87 -2.01 -1.16 23.54
CA ALA A 87 -2.21 -0.68 24.91
C ALA A 87 -1.11 0.30 25.33
N SER A 88 -1.32 1.02 26.44
CA SER A 88 -0.39 2.02 26.98
C SER A 88 0.91 1.44 27.58
N SER A 89 1.12 0.13 27.50
CA SER A 89 2.38 -0.55 27.82
C SER A 89 2.31 -1.93 27.20
N GLY A 90 3.44 -2.54 26.85
CA GLY A 90 3.41 -3.91 26.37
C GLY A 90 4.59 -4.28 25.50
N GLN A 91 4.34 -5.21 24.58
CA GLN A 91 5.31 -5.68 23.61
C GLN A 91 5.46 -4.65 22.47
N ASP A 92 6.69 -4.49 21.99
CA ASP A 92 6.95 -3.76 20.76
C ASP A 92 7.25 -4.77 19.65
N VAL A 93 6.78 -4.50 18.42
CA VAL A 93 6.90 -5.40 17.27
C VAL A 93 7.30 -4.63 16.02
N TYR A 94 7.92 -5.32 15.06
CA TYR A 94 8.26 -4.74 13.76
C TYR A 94 7.98 -5.68 12.60
N ARG A 95 7.67 -5.11 11.44
CA ARG A 95 7.51 -5.84 10.17
C ARG A 95 8.56 -5.34 9.19
N ASN A 96 9.36 -6.29 8.69
CA ASN A 96 10.33 -6.00 7.66
C ASN A 96 9.65 -5.82 6.30
N PHE A 97 10.23 -4.97 5.48
CA PHE A 97 10.01 -4.90 4.04
C PHE A 97 11.36 -4.90 3.32
N THR A 98 11.35 -5.03 1.99
CA THR A 98 12.58 -5.02 1.19
C THR A 98 13.36 -3.73 1.43
N THR A 99 14.60 -3.86 1.93
CA THR A 99 15.47 -2.71 2.21
C THR A 99 15.54 -1.79 1.01
N THR A 100 15.18 -0.54 1.25
CA THR A 100 15.04 0.48 0.21
C THR A 100 15.99 1.62 0.49
N ALA A 101 16.88 1.87 -0.47
CA ALA A 101 17.74 3.05 -0.45
C ALA A 101 16.98 4.29 -0.95
N LEU A 102 17.26 5.41 -0.29
CA LEU A 102 16.87 6.75 -0.74
C LEU A 102 18.02 7.37 -1.55
N ASN A 103 17.67 8.27 -2.47
CA ASN A 103 18.63 9.01 -3.28
C ASN A 103 17.95 10.27 -3.85
N ALA A 104 18.71 11.12 -4.54
CA ALA A 104 18.20 12.38 -5.09
C ALA A 104 16.98 12.23 -6.03
N ALA A 105 16.82 11.11 -6.73
CA ALA A 105 15.68 10.87 -7.62
C ALA A 105 14.44 10.36 -6.87
N THR A 106 14.64 9.66 -5.75
CA THR A 106 13.59 9.19 -4.85
C THR A 106 13.96 9.49 -3.41
N PRO A 107 13.87 10.77 -2.99
CA PRO A 107 14.43 11.21 -1.70
C PRO A 107 13.53 10.87 -0.52
N ALA A 108 12.36 10.24 -0.74
CA ALA A 108 11.38 10.04 0.32
C ALA A 108 10.92 8.59 0.44
N ILE A 109 10.52 8.25 1.66
CA ILE A 109 9.72 7.09 2.00
C ILE A 109 8.54 7.55 2.85
N TYR A 110 7.40 6.93 2.63
CA TYR A 110 6.13 7.26 3.27
C TYR A 110 5.58 6.03 3.97
N ALA A 111 4.93 6.23 5.11
CA ALA A 111 4.11 5.24 5.79
C ALA A 111 2.72 5.83 6.07
N GLY A 112 1.70 5.21 5.50
CA GLY A 112 0.29 5.51 5.78
C GLY A 112 -0.29 4.50 6.76
N ALA A 113 -1.22 4.96 7.61
CA ALA A 113 -2.03 4.10 8.47
C ALA A 113 -3.33 4.81 8.86
N ILE A 114 -4.32 4.04 9.33
CA ILE A 114 -5.49 4.58 10.02
C ILE A 114 -5.36 4.28 11.49
N VAL A 115 -5.64 5.28 12.32
CA VAL A 115 -5.58 5.16 13.76
C VAL A 115 -6.89 5.61 14.39
N ASN A 116 -7.25 4.97 15.49
CA ASN A 116 -8.33 5.41 16.36
C ASN A 116 -7.82 5.44 17.80
N VAL A 117 -7.59 6.65 18.31
CA VAL A 117 -6.96 6.85 19.63
C VAL A 117 -8.03 6.87 20.70
N SER A 118 -7.92 6.00 21.70
CA SER A 118 -8.86 5.91 22.81
C SER A 118 -8.36 6.60 24.08
N ALA A 119 -7.04 6.68 24.27
CA ALA A 119 -6.43 7.40 25.39
C ALA A 119 -5.01 7.87 25.05
N ALA A 120 -4.55 8.91 25.75
CA ALA A 120 -3.18 9.42 25.64
C ALA A 120 -2.70 10.01 26.97
N GLN A 121 -1.39 9.97 27.22
CA GLN A 121 -0.78 10.58 28.40
C GLN A 121 -0.24 11.99 28.09
N PRO A 122 -0.16 12.90 29.08
CA PRO A 122 0.36 14.26 28.84
C PRO A 122 1.83 14.30 28.38
N ALA A 123 2.66 13.37 28.86
CA ALA A 123 4.06 13.27 28.43
C ALA A 123 4.18 12.85 26.96
N GLY A 124 3.31 11.92 26.53
CA GLY A 124 3.26 11.36 25.20
C GLY A 124 4.40 10.38 24.89
N ASP A 125 4.14 9.49 23.95
CA ASP A 125 5.12 8.54 23.42
C ASP A 125 4.82 8.26 21.95
N TYR A 126 5.78 7.66 21.25
CA TYR A 126 5.59 7.19 19.88
C TYR A 126 4.99 5.80 19.87
N PHE A 127 4.07 5.58 18.94
CA PHE A 127 3.38 4.30 18.77
C PHE A 127 3.75 3.62 17.45
N ILE A 128 4.34 4.37 16.51
CA ILE A 128 4.76 3.88 15.21
C ILE A 128 6.06 4.55 14.76
N SER A 129 6.93 3.77 14.11
CA SER A 129 8.14 4.31 13.51
C SER A 129 8.56 3.60 12.22
N LEU A 130 9.26 4.31 11.34
CA LEU A 130 10.07 3.74 10.26
C LEU A 130 11.53 3.72 10.69
N ASN A 131 12.13 2.53 10.69
CA ASN A 131 13.51 2.27 11.15
C ASN A 131 13.87 2.84 12.53
N ASP A 132 12.89 3.07 13.41
CA ASP A 132 13.07 3.80 14.67
C ASP A 132 13.74 5.20 14.47
N ILE A 133 13.55 5.78 13.28
CA ILE A 133 14.12 7.05 12.86
C ILE A 133 13.03 8.07 12.59
N ALA A 134 12.04 7.74 11.76
CA ALA A 134 10.86 8.57 11.61
C ALA A 134 9.80 8.08 12.60
N ARG A 135 9.48 8.88 13.61
CA ARG A 135 8.60 8.48 14.72
C ARG A 135 7.38 9.39 14.78
N VAL A 136 6.20 8.80 14.96
CA VAL A 136 4.94 9.53 15.23
C VAL A 136 4.55 9.34 16.69
N TYR A 137 4.39 10.46 17.38
CA TYR A 137 4.01 10.58 18.78
C TYR A 137 2.53 10.93 18.94
N ILE A 138 1.97 10.56 20.08
CA ILE A 138 0.66 11.04 20.55
C ILE A 138 0.83 11.49 22.00
N ARG A 139 0.23 12.64 22.34
CA ARG A 139 0.05 13.09 23.73
C ARG A 139 -1.36 13.60 23.97
N SER A 140 -1.81 13.55 25.22
CA SER A 140 -2.98 14.32 25.64
C SER A 140 -2.66 15.81 25.67
N ASN A 141 -3.59 16.63 25.20
CA ASN A 141 -3.51 18.10 25.29
C ASN A 141 -4.57 18.67 26.24
N GLY A 142 -5.20 17.81 27.05
CA GLY A 142 -6.24 18.18 28.03
C GLY A 142 -7.67 18.20 27.47
N ALA A 143 -7.86 18.54 26.19
CA ALA A 143 -9.18 18.53 25.53
C ALA A 143 -9.39 17.32 24.61
N GLY A 144 -8.30 16.75 24.11
CA GLY A 144 -8.23 15.59 23.25
C GLY A 144 -6.78 15.12 23.19
N PHE A 145 -6.27 14.87 21.99
CA PHE A 145 -4.86 14.58 21.79
C PHE A 145 -4.26 15.39 20.64
N SER A 146 -2.93 15.40 20.57
CA SER A 146 -2.17 15.98 19.46
C SER A 146 -1.16 14.96 18.95
N PHE A 147 -1.03 14.88 17.63
CA PHE A 147 0.09 14.16 17.03
C PHE A 147 1.39 14.93 17.20
N GLY A 148 2.49 14.19 17.24
CA GLY A 148 3.84 14.74 17.20
C GLY A 148 4.75 13.94 16.29
N VAL A 149 5.88 14.54 15.93
CA VAL A 149 6.92 13.87 15.16
C VAL A 149 8.30 14.14 15.72
N MET A 150 9.18 13.17 15.54
CA MET A 150 10.60 13.32 15.83
C MET A 150 11.42 12.52 14.81
N ARG A 151 12.57 13.09 14.44
CA ARG A 151 13.60 12.41 13.64
C ARG A 151 14.71 11.91 14.56
N SER A 152 14.78 10.60 14.75
CA SER A 152 15.77 9.85 15.53
C SER A 152 15.83 10.22 17.02
N SER A 153 16.23 11.44 17.35
CA SER A 153 16.31 11.94 18.73
C SER A 153 16.11 13.46 18.75
N GLY A 154 15.83 14.00 19.92
CA GLY A 154 15.60 15.43 20.11
C GLY A 154 14.36 15.72 20.94
N THR A 155 13.79 16.90 20.72
CA THR A 155 12.53 17.31 21.34
C THR A 155 11.40 17.08 20.36
N VAL A 156 10.39 16.29 20.76
CA VAL A 156 9.22 16.02 19.93
C VAL A 156 8.53 17.34 19.57
N THR A 157 8.29 17.56 18.29
CA THR A 157 7.42 18.65 17.84
C THR A 157 5.99 18.11 17.85
N TYR A 158 5.06 18.81 18.49
CA TYR A 158 3.64 18.45 18.53
C TYR A 158 2.81 19.48 17.75
N GLU A 159 1.72 19.02 17.14
CA GLU A 159 0.80 19.90 16.42
C GLU A 159 0.03 20.77 17.41
N SER A 160 -0.45 21.92 16.95
CA SER A 160 -1.34 22.77 17.74
C SER A 160 -2.81 22.34 17.65
N ALA A 161 -3.16 21.52 16.65
CA ALA A 161 -4.50 20.99 16.48
C ALA A 161 -4.87 20.04 17.63
N VAL A 162 -6.14 20.13 18.05
CA VAL A 162 -6.75 19.20 19.01
C VAL A 162 -7.54 18.18 18.21
N ARG A 163 -7.11 16.92 18.28
CA ARG A 163 -7.80 15.77 17.69
C ARG A 163 -8.73 15.14 18.73
N ALA A 164 -9.91 14.74 18.29
CA ALA A 164 -10.89 14.07 19.15
C ALA A 164 -10.53 12.59 19.30
N PHE A 165 -10.62 12.07 20.53
CA PHE A 165 -10.52 10.63 20.78
C PHE A 165 -11.66 9.88 20.07
N ASN A 166 -11.47 8.57 19.89
CA ASN A 166 -12.46 7.64 19.33
C ASN A 166 -12.89 7.98 17.89
N THR A 167 -12.01 8.64 17.14
CA THR A 167 -12.22 9.04 15.74
C THR A 167 -11.19 8.33 14.86
N ASN A 168 -11.65 7.75 13.74
CA ASN A 168 -10.74 7.19 12.73
C ASN A 168 -10.04 8.35 12.01
N ILE A 169 -8.72 8.34 12.03
CA ILE A 169 -7.88 9.36 11.41
C ILE A 169 -6.90 8.69 10.46
N ARG A 170 -6.82 9.16 9.23
CA ARG A 170 -5.78 8.77 8.29
C ARG A 170 -4.53 9.58 8.58
N MET A 171 -3.42 8.91 8.86
CA MET A 171 -2.11 9.55 8.96
C MET A 171 -1.19 9.12 7.83
N VAL A 172 -0.36 10.05 7.35
CA VAL A 172 0.74 9.77 6.44
C VAL A 172 2.02 10.38 7.01
N MET A 173 2.94 9.54 7.46
CA MET A 173 4.30 9.93 7.82
C MET A 173 5.20 9.91 6.58
N LYS A 174 6.09 10.89 6.46
CA LYS A 174 7.13 10.97 5.43
C LYS A 174 8.49 11.17 6.08
N TYR A 175 9.47 10.39 5.68
CA TYR A 175 10.89 10.77 5.82
C TYR A 175 11.36 11.32 4.49
N GLU A 176 12.00 12.49 4.50
CA GLU A 176 12.50 13.17 3.31
C GLU A 176 13.99 13.48 3.45
N GLN A 177 14.77 12.88 2.57
CA GLN A 177 16.19 13.16 2.42
C GLN A 177 16.39 14.53 1.77
N ILE A 178 17.17 15.39 2.41
CA ILE A 178 17.50 16.71 1.87
C ILE A 178 18.98 16.73 1.49
N THR A 179 19.31 17.35 0.35
CA THR A 179 20.72 17.52 -0.02
C THR A 179 21.44 18.33 1.07
N GLY A 180 22.51 17.77 1.61
CA GLY A 180 23.22 18.32 2.76
C GLY A 180 23.56 17.21 3.75
N ALA A 181 23.88 17.62 4.98
CA ALA A 181 24.10 16.70 6.09
C ALA A 181 23.22 17.13 7.26
N THR A 182 22.69 16.15 7.99
CA THR A 182 21.89 16.32 9.21
C THR A 182 20.61 17.14 9.03
N ASN A 183 20.12 17.25 7.79
CA ASN A 183 19.01 18.13 7.43
C ASN A 183 17.78 17.38 6.92
N ASP A 184 17.78 16.05 6.91
CA ASP A 184 16.57 15.29 6.56
C ASP A 184 15.43 15.61 7.53
N VAL A 185 14.20 15.44 7.05
CA VAL A 185 13.00 15.89 7.75
C VAL A 185 12.01 14.75 7.87
N VAL A 186 11.40 14.64 9.05
CA VAL A 186 10.20 13.83 9.25
C VAL A 186 9.00 14.76 9.18
N LYS A 187 8.01 14.43 8.35
CA LYS A 187 6.75 15.15 8.18
C LYS A 187 5.59 14.22 8.50
N LEU A 188 4.50 14.78 8.99
CA LEU A 188 3.23 14.07 9.16
C LEU A 188 2.12 14.91 8.54
N TYR A 189 1.28 14.22 7.78
CA TYR A 189 0.04 14.73 7.24
C TYR A 189 -1.12 14.00 7.90
N VAL A 190 -2.10 14.73 8.42
CA VAL A 190 -3.24 14.20 9.16
C VAL A 190 -4.53 14.46 8.40
N ASP A 191 -5.29 13.40 8.14
CA ASP A 191 -6.39 13.34 7.19
C ASP A 191 -6.09 13.99 5.83
N PRO A 192 -4.93 13.69 5.20
CA PRO A 192 -4.58 14.33 3.94
C PRO A 192 -5.49 13.88 2.80
N PRO A 193 -5.63 14.70 1.73
CA PRO A 193 -6.27 14.27 0.49
C PRO A 193 -5.52 13.10 -0.16
N LEU A 194 -6.22 12.23 -0.88
CA LEU A 194 -5.62 11.06 -1.51
C LEU A 194 -4.93 11.38 -2.84
N GLY A 195 -5.47 12.32 -3.64
CA GLY A 195 -5.01 12.52 -5.02
C GLY A 195 -3.60 13.10 -5.19
N SER A 196 -3.07 13.82 -4.20
CA SER A 196 -1.74 14.44 -4.28
C SER A 196 -1.18 14.78 -2.90
N GLU A 197 0.15 14.69 -2.75
CA GLU A 197 0.83 15.11 -1.53
C GLU A 197 0.56 16.61 -1.26
N PRO A 198 0.09 16.97 -0.05
CA PRO A 198 -0.05 18.37 0.34
C PRO A 198 1.29 19.12 0.32
N ALA A 199 1.29 20.36 -0.15
CA ALA A 199 2.50 21.18 -0.19
C ALA A 199 3.06 21.52 1.21
N VAL A 200 2.19 21.52 2.22
CA VAL A 200 2.51 21.83 3.61
C VAL A 200 2.06 20.65 4.46
N ALA A 201 2.97 20.14 5.28
CA ALA A 201 2.67 19.14 6.30
C ALA A 201 2.00 19.79 7.51
N ASP A 202 1.09 19.08 8.18
CA ASP A 202 0.52 19.53 9.46
C ASP A 202 1.62 19.74 10.50
N ILE A 203 2.65 18.89 10.45
CA ILE A 203 3.81 19.00 11.32
C ILE A 203 5.06 18.40 10.70
N SER A 204 6.21 18.96 11.09
CA SER A 204 7.52 18.45 10.72
C SER A 204 8.53 18.60 11.84
N HIS A 205 9.55 17.74 11.86
CA HIS A 205 10.70 17.86 12.74
C HIS A 205 11.99 17.56 11.96
N THR A 206 12.93 18.50 12.01
CA THR A 206 14.31 18.27 11.64
C THR A 206 15.08 17.89 12.90
N GLY A 207 15.71 16.72 12.90
CA GLY A 207 16.62 16.31 13.96
C GLY A 207 18.07 16.58 13.59
N SER A 208 18.99 16.53 14.55
CA SER A 208 20.43 16.74 14.34
C SER A 208 21.24 15.46 14.09
N ALA A 209 20.57 14.31 14.01
CA ALA A 209 21.22 13.02 13.79
C ALA A 209 21.86 12.94 12.38
N ALA A 210 22.78 12.00 12.19
CA ALA A 210 23.28 11.68 10.86
C ALA A 210 22.14 11.19 9.95
N ASP A 211 22.22 11.52 8.67
CA ASP A 211 21.17 11.17 7.70
C ASP A 211 21.14 9.67 7.42
N THR A 212 19.92 9.16 7.22
CA THR A 212 19.67 7.75 6.97
C THR A 212 19.57 7.49 5.47
N ALA A 213 20.37 6.55 4.98
CA ALA A 213 20.42 6.21 3.56
C ALA A 213 19.40 5.14 3.14
N SER A 214 18.87 4.34 4.07
CA SER A 214 17.95 3.26 3.76
C SER A 214 16.98 2.91 4.89
N PHE A 215 15.84 2.35 4.49
CA PHE A 215 14.77 1.89 5.37
C PHE A 215 14.42 0.44 5.07
N SER A 216 14.00 -0.32 6.08
CA SER A 216 13.74 -1.76 5.95
C SER A 216 12.65 -2.29 6.88
N TYR A 217 12.16 -1.51 7.84
CA TYR A 217 11.06 -1.95 8.69
C TYR A 217 10.16 -0.81 9.17
N ILE A 218 8.93 -1.17 9.49
CA ILE A 218 8.01 -0.36 10.30
C ILE A 218 7.81 -1.05 11.65
N ALA A 219 7.78 -0.29 12.74
CA ALA A 219 7.59 -0.80 14.09
C ALA A 219 6.35 -0.20 14.74
N LEU A 220 5.67 -1.00 15.57
CA LEU A 220 4.58 -0.60 16.44
C LEU A 220 5.03 -0.74 17.90
N MET A 221 4.75 0.29 18.68
CA MET A 221 5.28 0.44 20.03
C MET A 221 4.13 0.62 21.02
N GLN A 222 4.16 -0.15 22.10
CA GLN A 222 3.25 0.02 23.23
C GLN A 222 3.87 0.84 24.37
N GLY A 223 5.19 1.04 24.34
CA GLY A 223 5.90 1.96 25.22
C GLY A 223 5.65 1.70 26.71
N THR A 224 5.48 2.77 27.50
CA THR A 224 5.30 2.69 28.96
C THR A 224 4.02 3.36 29.42
N ALA A 225 3.41 2.83 30.49
CA ALA A 225 2.12 3.30 31.01
C ALA A 225 2.08 4.79 31.37
N ALA A 226 3.22 5.39 31.68
CA ALA A 226 3.33 6.81 32.00
C ALA A 226 3.21 7.72 30.77
N ASN A 227 3.52 7.22 29.57
CA ASN A 227 3.73 8.05 28.39
C ASN A 227 2.88 7.60 27.18
N ALA A 228 2.72 6.29 26.99
CA ALA A 228 2.21 5.75 25.75
C ALA A 228 0.70 5.92 25.59
N PRO A 229 0.24 6.17 24.34
CA PRO A 229 -1.18 6.16 24.02
C PRO A 229 -1.77 4.75 24.07
N ALA A 230 -3.10 4.69 24.10
CA ALA A 230 -3.85 3.49 23.74
C ALA A 230 -4.66 3.79 22.48
N LEU A 231 -4.58 2.91 21.49
CA LEU A 231 -5.18 3.12 20.18
C LEU A 231 -5.35 1.81 19.42
N ASP A 232 -6.25 1.84 18.45
CA ASP A 232 -6.29 0.87 17.37
C ASP A 232 -5.54 1.40 16.14
N ILE A 233 -4.94 0.49 15.37
CA ILE A 233 -4.29 0.77 14.09
C ILE A 233 -4.68 -0.27 13.03
N ASP A 234 -4.89 0.21 11.80
CA ASP A 234 -5.30 -0.56 10.63
C ASP A 234 -4.66 -0.01 9.35
N GLY A 235 -4.57 -0.82 8.30
CA GLY A 235 -4.23 -0.44 6.93
C GLY A 235 -2.87 0.23 6.78
N ILE A 236 -1.81 -0.45 7.24
CA ILE A 236 -0.44 0.09 7.12
C ILE A 236 0.06 -0.12 5.70
N ILE A 237 0.52 0.96 5.07
CA ILE A 237 1.15 0.93 3.75
C ILE A 237 2.49 1.65 3.84
N VAL A 238 3.54 1.09 3.25
CA VAL A 238 4.83 1.76 3.10
C VAL A 238 5.17 1.87 1.61
N SER A 239 5.51 3.07 1.15
CA SER A 239 5.84 3.31 -0.26
C SER A 239 6.90 4.41 -0.43
N LYS A 240 7.54 4.46 -1.60
CA LYS A 240 8.49 5.54 -1.97
C LYS A 240 7.80 6.77 -2.58
N THR A 241 6.50 6.68 -2.85
CA THR A 241 5.74 7.76 -3.48
C THR A 241 4.41 7.94 -2.78
N TRP A 242 3.86 9.16 -2.84
CA TRP A 242 2.52 9.45 -2.34
C TRP A 242 1.47 8.58 -3.03
N ALA A 243 1.54 8.48 -4.36
CA ALA A 243 0.62 7.70 -5.16
C ALA A 243 0.58 6.23 -4.73
N GLY A 244 1.69 5.63 -4.28
CA GLY A 244 1.66 4.27 -3.77
C GLY A 244 0.88 4.08 -2.47
N LEU A 245 0.78 5.12 -1.64
CA LEU A 245 -0.05 5.05 -0.44
C LEU A 245 -1.55 5.15 -0.75
N THR A 246 -1.91 5.85 -1.82
CA THR A 246 -3.27 6.36 -2.02
C THR A 246 -3.98 5.76 -3.23
N SER A 247 -3.23 5.18 -4.15
CA SER A 247 -3.76 4.55 -5.34
C SER A 247 -3.87 3.04 -5.15
N PRO A 248 -4.89 2.42 -5.74
CA PRO A 248 -4.96 0.98 -5.77
C PRO A 248 -3.81 0.38 -6.57
N VAL A 249 -3.38 -0.80 -6.14
CA VAL A 249 -2.23 -1.53 -6.69
C VAL A 249 -2.58 -2.94 -7.12
N ASP A 250 -3.74 -3.42 -6.68
CA ASP A 250 -4.25 -4.76 -6.97
C ASP A 250 -5.50 -4.64 -7.84
N ASP A 251 -5.65 -5.63 -8.70
CA ASP A 251 -6.87 -5.97 -9.44
C ASP A 251 -7.53 -7.12 -8.67
N TYR A 252 -8.75 -6.92 -8.19
CA TYR A 252 -9.48 -7.88 -7.37
C TYR A 252 -10.42 -8.72 -8.23
N GLY A 253 -10.75 -9.91 -7.72
CA GLY A 253 -11.84 -10.68 -8.29
C GLY A 253 -13.20 -10.12 -7.87
N ASP A 254 -14.19 -10.35 -8.72
CA ASP A 254 -15.58 -9.95 -8.53
C ASP A 254 -16.49 -11.09 -8.03
N ALA A 255 -15.92 -12.19 -7.52
CA ALA A 255 -16.69 -13.32 -7.02
C ALA A 255 -17.65 -12.89 -5.91
N PRO A 256 -18.79 -13.58 -5.69
CA PRO A 256 -19.62 -13.28 -4.54
C PRO A 256 -18.83 -13.37 -3.24
N ALA A 257 -19.08 -12.45 -2.30
CA ALA A 257 -18.28 -12.29 -1.08
C ALA A 257 -18.11 -13.58 -0.24
N SER A 258 -19.01 -14.56 -0.38
CA SER A 258 -18.88 -15.89 0.23
C SER A 258 -17.67 -16.69 -0.26
N TYR A 259 -17.17 -16.41 -1.47
CA TYR A 259 -16.03 -17.08 -2.10
C TYR A 259 -14.69 -16.41 -1.81
N GLU A 260 -14.68 -15.21 -1.25
CA GLU A 260 -13.47 -14.45 -0.93
C GLU A 260 -12.79 -14.92 0.37
N ASN A 261 -12.85 -16.21 0.66
CA ASN A 261 -12.27 -16.81 1.86
C ASN A 261 -11.27 -17.90 1.50
N SER A 262 -10.18 -17.97 2.23
CA SER A 262 -9.23 -19.09 2.17
C SER A 262 -9.90 -20.39 2.62
N LYS A 263 -9.24 -21.53 2.37
CA LYS A 263 -9.69 -22.85 2.85
C LYS A 263 -9.89 -22.92 4.38
N ASP A 264 -9.28 -21.99 5.12
CA ASP A 264 -9.32 -21.93 6.59
C ASP A 264 -10.31 -20.85 7.09
N GLY A 265 -11.13 -20.26 6.20
CA GLY A 265 -12.17 -19.30 6.56
C GLY A 265 -11.65 -17.89 6.86
N VAL A 266 -10.42 -17.57 6.46
CA VAL A 266 -9.88 -16.20 6.52
C VAL A 266 -10.33 -15.46 5.27
N TYR A 267 -10.94 -14.29 5.41
CA TYR A 267 -11.35 -13.46 4.27
C TYR A 267 -10.10 -13.01 3.48
N ILE A 268 -9.84 -13.60 2.32
CA ILE A 268 -8.70 -13.30 1.44
C ILE A 268 -9.28 -13.25 0.03
N PRO A 269 -9.67 -12.08 -0.48
CA PRO A 269 -10.25 -11.99 -1.79
C PRO A 269 -9.22 -12.37 -2.86
N ALA A 270 -9.71 -12.94 -3.96
CA ALA A 270 -8.89 -13.13 -5.14
C ALA A 270 -8.37 -11.77 -5.59
N ALA A 271 -7.06 -11.65 -5.80
CA ALA A 271 -6.46 -10.43 -6.29
C ALA A 271 -5.10 -10.72 -6.90
N HIS A 272 -4.65 -9.85 -7.80
CA HIS A 272 -3.26 -9.81 -8.22
C HIS A 272 -2.75 -8.39 -8.38
N ILE A 273 -1.45 -8.20 -8.18
CA ILE A 273 -0.83 -6.89 -8.44
C ILE A 273 -0.96 -6.49 -9.91
N ALA A 274 -1.28 -5.23 -10.18
CA ALA A 274 -1.36 -4.71 -11.54
C ALA A 274 0.03 -4.62 -12.21
N LEU A 275 0.41 -5.69 -12.89
CA LEU A 275 1.71 -5.83 -13.52
C LEU A 275 1.61 -5.68 -15.05
N ALA A 276 2.52 -4.91 -15.65
CA ALA A 276 2.48 -4.72 -17.10
C ALA A 276 2.75 -6.05 -17.82
N GLY A 277 1.82 -6.47 -18.67
CA GLY A 277 1.88 -7.75 -19.36
C GLY A 277 1.42 -8.95 -18.53
N LEU A 278 0.82 -8.72 -17.35
CA LEU A 278 -0.01 -9.70 -16.66
C LEU A 278 -1.48 -9.40 -17.02
N SER A 279 -2.21 -10.38 -17.55
CA SER A 279 -3.64 -10.25 -17.83
C SER A 279 -4.29 -11.63 -17.94
N LEU A 280 -5.58 -11.69 -17.58
CA LEU A 280 -6.51 -12.66 -18.14
C LEU A 280 -7.12 -12.02 -19.38
N GLY A 281 -7.01 -12.67 -20.53
CA GLY A 281 -7.46 -12.07 -21.78
C GLY A 281 -6.51 -11.04 -22.38
N SER A 282 -7.08 -10.12 -23.16
CA SER A 282 -6.41 -9.11 -23.98
C SER A 282 -6.43 -7.69 -23.39
N ILE A 283 -7.33 -7.41 -22.46
CA ILE A 283 -7.43 -6.11 -21.80
C ILE A 283 -6.48 -6.10 -20.59
N VAL A 284 -5.89 -4.94 -20.32
CA VAL A 284 -5.01 -4.78 -19.18
C VAL A 284 -5.87 -4.67 -17.93
N PRO A 285 -5.57 -5.47 -16.88
CA PRO A 285 -6.16 -5.34 -15.56
C PRO A 285 -6.29 -3.89 -15.11
N ASP A 286 -7.44 -3.54 -14.54
CA ASP A 286 -7.60 -2.28 -13.86
C ASP A 286 -7.05 -2.37 -12.42
N ILE A 287 -7.40 -1.41 -11.55
CA ILE A 287 -6.87 -1.33 -10.19
C ILE A 287 -7.95 -0.83 -9.24
N GLU A 288 -8.20 -1.57 -8.15
CA GLU A 288 -9.18 -1.18 -7.15
C GLU A 288 -8.66 -1.25 -5.73
N GLN A 289 -9.31 -0.49 -4.84
CA GLN A 289 -8.89 -0.38 -3.43
C GLN A 289 -9.39 -1.55 -2.57
N GLY A 290 -10.14 -2.47 -3.18
CA GLY A 290 -10.76 -3.63 -2.53
C GLY A 290 -11.75 -4.31 -3.48
N PRO A 291 -12.16 -5.55 -3.16
CA PRO A 291 -12.95 -6.39 -4.06
C PRO A 291 -14.32 -5.82 -4.38
N GLN A 292 -14.74 -5.93 -5.64
CA GLN A 292 -16.07 -5.56 -6.13
C GLN A 292 -16.97 -6.80 -6.28
N SER A 293 -17.11 -7.57 -5.21
CA SER A 293 -17.91 -8.81 -5.22
C SER A 293 -19.34 -8.62 -5.72
N VAL A 294 -19.76 -9.45 -6.68
CA VAL A 294 -21.14 -9.47 -7.18
C VAL A 294 -22.11 -10.12 -6.18
N ALA A 295 -23.41 -9.87 -6.31
CA ALA A 295 -24.41 -10.60 -5.52
C ALA A 295 -24.45 -12.09 -5.91
N SER A 296 -24.77 -12.99 -4.97
CA SER A 296 -24.90 -14.42 -5.27
C SER A 296 -25.91 -14.67 -6.41
N GLY A 297 -25.48 -15.42 -7.42
CA GLY A 297 -26.27 -15.73 -8.63
C GLY A 297 -26.32 -14.60 -9.66
N ALA A 298 -25.64 -13.47 -9.44
CA ALA A 298 -25.45 -12.45 -10.47
C ALA A 298 -24.37 -12.85 -11.46
N ASP A 299 -24.58 -12.48 -12.73
CA ASP A 299 -23.57 -12.60 -13.77
C ASP A 299 -22.51 -11.51 -13.60
N ASN A 300 -21.24 -11.89 -13.67
CA ASN A 300 -20.08 -11.04 -13.45
C ASN A 300 -19.42 -10.60 -14.78
N ASN A 301 -19.82 -11.17 -15.92
CA ASN A 301 -19.29 -10.83 -17.27
C ASN A 301 -19.87 -9.52 -17.89
N GLY A 302 -20.55 -8.70 -17.09
CA GLY A 302 -21.27 -7.50 -17.51
C GLY A 302 -21.04 -6.34 -16.55
N ALA A 303 -21.93 -5.35 -16.50
CA ALA A 303 -21.76 -4.16 -15.64
C ALA A 303 -21.82 -4.44 -14.11
N ASN A 304 -21.95 -5.71 -13.71
CA ASN A 304 -21.98 -6.13 -12.32
C ASN A 304 -20.62 -6.65 -11.82
N GLY A 305 -19.64 -6.91 -12.70
CA GLY A 305 -18.22 -7.05 -12.33
C GLY A 305 -17.55 -5.69 -12.12
N ASP A 306 -16.25 -5.67 -11.85
CA ASP A 306 -15.47 -4.44 -11.66
C ASP A 306 -15.20 -3.65 -12.94
N GLY A 307 -15.14 -4.31 -14.10
CA GLY A 307 -14.54 -3.66 -15.24
C GLY A 307 -14.78 -4.24 -16.62
N SER A 308 -14.03 -3.70 -17.57
CA SER A 308 -14.03 -4.14 -18.98
C SER A 308 -12.99 -5.24 -19.24
N ASP A 309 -12.07 -5.42 -18.30
CA ASP A 309 -10.99 -6.39 -18.29
C ASP A 309 -11.43 -7.82 -17.95
N GLU A 310 -12.66 -7.98 -17.44
CA GLU A 310 -13.34 -9.26 -17.23
C GLU A 310 -13.87 -9.89 -18.54
N GLU A 311 -13.02 -10.00 -19.55
CA GLU A 311 -13.39 -10.50 -20.88
C GLU A 311 -12.87 -11.90 -21.21
N ALA A 312 -12.02 -12.46 -20.34
CA ALA A 312 -11.21 -13.64 -20.67
C ALA A 312 -12.08 -14.86 -20.99
N VAL A 313 -13.33 -14.85 -20.51
CA VAL A 313 -14.34 -15.89 -20.75
C VAL A 313 -15.61 -15.28 -21.33
N THR A 314 -15.95 -15.65 -22.56
CA THR A 314 -17.27 -15.35 -23.13
C THR A 314 -18.29 -16.40 -22.70
N VAL A 315 -19.16 -16.06 -21.75
CA VAL A 315 -20.12 -16.99 -21.13
C VAL A 315 -21.11 -17.59 -22.13
N SER A 316 -21.53 -16.84 -23.16
CA SER A 316 -22.46 -17.35 -24.19
C SER A 316 -21.90 -18.53 -24.99
N SER A 317 -20.57 -18.64 -25.11
CA SER A 317 -19.88 -19.77 -25.75
C SER A 317 -19.40 -20.84 -24.76
N SER A 318 -19.50 -20.58 -23.47
CA SER A 318 -18.91 -21.37 -22.37
C SER A 318 -19.98 -22.06 -21.53
N GLN A 319 -20.96 -22.69 -22.19
CA GLN A 319 -22.08 -23.35 -21.53
C GLN A 319 -21.73 -24.77 -21.05
N ILE A 320 -21.94 -25.02 -19.77
CA ILE A 320 -21.79 -26.35 -19.16
C ILE A 320 -23.09 -27.14 -19.34
N ARG A 321 -23.00 -28.40 -19.78
CA ARG A 321 -24.16 -29.28 -20.02
C ARG A 321 -24.01 -30.60 -19.27
N LYS A 322 -25.08 -31.04 -18.62
CA LYS A 322 -25.10 -32.30 -17.85
C LYS A 322 -24.72 -33.49 -18.73
N GLY A 323 -23.74 -34.28 -18.27
CA GLY A 323 -23.29 -35.50 -18.95
C GLY A 323 -22.39 -35.25 -20.16
N VAL A 324 -22.00 -34.00 -20.43
CA VAL A 324 -21.09 -33.64 -21.53
C VAL A 324 -19.74 -33.22 -20.94
N PRO A 325 -18.61 -33.80 -21.38
CA PRO A 325 -17.30 -33.28 -21.02
C PRO A 325 -17.17 -31.81 -21.40
N TYR A 326 -16.74 -30.99 -20.46
CA TYR A 326 -16.56 -29.55 -20.64
C TYR A 326 -15.08 -29.19 -20.52
N THR A 327 -14.61 -28.29 -21.37
CA THR A 327 -13.25 -27.76 -21.33
C THR A 327 -13.33 -26.26 -21.58
N LEU A 328 -12.78 -25.49 -20.65
CA LEU A 328 -12.65 -24.04 -20.76
C LEU A 328 -11.17 -23.71 -20.94
N SER A 329 -10.86 -22.90 -21.95
CA SER A 329 -9.52 -22.35 -22.16
C SER A 329 -9.51 -20.91 -21.70
N ILE A 330 -8.64 -20.61 -20.73
CA ILE A 330 -8.45 -19.25 -20.21
C ILE A 330 -7.18 -18.67 -20.85
N PRO A 331 -7.28 -17.58 -21.62
CA PRO A 331 -6.11 -16.86 -22.10
C PRO A 331 -5.40 -16.18 -20.91
N VAL A 332 -4.12 -16.49 -20.71
CA VAL A 332 -3.30 -15.89 -19.65
C VAL A 332 -2.02 -15.33 -20.25
N THR A 333 -1.75 -14.06 -19.98
CA THR A 333 -0.47 -13.42 -20.29
C THR A 333 0.30 -13.18 -18.99
N SER A 334 1.59 -13.50 -18.95
CA SER A 334 2.46 -13.21 -17.80
C SER A 334 3.80 -12.64 -18.27
N PRO A 335 4.31 -11.58 -17.63
CA PRO A 335 5.57 -10.94 -18.01
C PRO A 335 6.79 -11.60 -17.35
N SER A 336 6.58 -12.58 -16.47
CA SER A 336 7.64 -13.27 -15.73
C SER A 336 7.67 -14.77 -16.03
N SER A 337 8.88 -15.31 -16.15
CA SER A 337 9.11 -16.75 -16.24
C SER A 337 8.98 -17.43 -14.87
N GLY A 338 8.53 -18.68 -14.83
CA GLY A 338 8.41 -19.49 -13.62
C GLY A 338 6.97 -19.87 -13.28
N THR A 339 6.80 -20.80 -12.35
CA THR A 339 5.48 -21.30 -11.92
C THR A 339 4.62 -20.16 -11.36
N LYS A 340 3.36 -20.10 -11.82
CA LYS A 340 2.31 -19.21 -11.32
C LYS A 340 1.09 -20.05 -10.97
N TYR A 341 0.27 -19.52 -10.08
CA TYR A 341 -0.98 -20.14 -9.68
C TYR A 341 -2.11 -19.22 -10.14
N LEU A 342 -3.02 -19.76 -10.94
CA LEU A 342 -4.29 -19.14 -11.27
C LEU A 342 -5.33 -19.80 -10.38
N TYR A 343 -6.05 -18.97 -9.62
CA TYR A 343 -7.19 -19.38 -8.82
C TYR A 343 -8.44 -18.88 -9.51
N GLY A 344 -9.49 -19.69 -9.50
CA GLY A 344 -10.77 -19.32 -10.08
C GLY A 344 -11.87 -20.13 -9.41
N TRP A 345 -13.08 -19.62 -9.51
CA TRP A 345 -14.28 -20.28 -9.01
C TRP A 345 -15.18 -20.67 -10.17
N ILE A 346 -16.07 -21.61 -9.93
CA ILE A 346 -17.08 -22.05 -10.88
C ILE A 346 -18.37 -22.26 -10.11
N ASP A 347 -19.41 -21.51 -10.49
CA ASP A 347 -20.76 -21.74 -9.99
C ASP A 347 -21.49 -22.72 -10.93
N PHE A 348 -22.13 -23.71 -10.32
CA PHE A 348 -22.88 -24.76 -11.03
C PHE A 348 -24.39 -24.64 -10.83
N ASN A 349 -24.86 -23.60 -10.13
CA ASN A 349 -26.26 -23.41 -9.78
C ASN A 349 -27.11 -22.81 -10.89
#